data_AF-A0A1Z9GHP2-F1
#
_entry.id   AF-A0A1Z9GHP2-F1
#
_cell.length_a   1.000
_cell.length_b   1.000
_cell.length_c   1.000
_cell.angle_alpha   90.00
_cell.angle_beta   90.00
_cell.angle_gamma   90.00
#
_symmetry.space_group_name_H-M   'P 1'
#
loop_
_entity.id
_entity.type
_entity.pdbx_description
1 polymer ?
#
loop_
_entity_poly.entity_id
_entity_poly.type
_entity_poly.pdbx_seq_one_letter_code
_entity_poly.pdbx_strand_id
1 'polypeptide(L)'
;MGGYDSRDPDLVAQQIVIGLHEHWSVQPPKTPITLVTQGDPYDEKGISAITRRVADKLDILRALVYLDPEIADYHLPNADLYKVKIKIQYSHLVQILETSEVGFLAKLSAGVRASLEEKNAQRRTLEKAALPQYFYDFAMLQEVTKIACKQICQAVTVAHTSCEISPFSVTSFYNVGLELGLTQVEDIVPYKARADL
;
A
#
# COMPACT_ATOMS: atom_id res chain seq x y z
N MET A 1 -6.81 3.51 -13.71
CA MET A 1 -6.26 2.24 -14.25
C MET A 1 -6.02 1.31 -13.06
N GLY A 2 -6.95 0.39 -12.75
CA GLY A 2 -6.88 -0.50 -11.58
C GLY A 2 -6.93 -1.99 -11.91
N GLY A 3 -7.62 -2.38 -12.99
CA GLY A 3 -7.77 -3.77 -13.43
C GLY A 3 -6.60 -4.40 -14.21
N TYR A 4 -5.34 -4.04 -13.91
CA TYR A 4 -4.18 -4.69 -14.58
C TYR A 4 -4.01 -6.16 -14.15
N ASP A 5 -4.46 -6.49 -12.94
CA ASP A 5 -4.49 -7.86 -12.45
C ASP A 5 -5.65 -8.63 -13.08
N SER A 6 -5.34 -9.64 -13.88
CA SER A 6 -6.33 -10.46 -14.58
C SER A 6 -6.83 -11.65 -13.76
N ARG A 7 -6.22 -11.93 -12.59
CA ARG A 7 -6.59 -13.06 -11.73
C ARG A 7 -7.99 -12.88 -11.16
N ASP A 8 -8.60 -13.99 -10.74
CA ASP A 8 -9.89 -13.94 -10.05
C ASP A 8 -9.72 -13.24 -8.68
N PRO A 9 -10.37 -12.08 -8.46
CA PRO A 9 -10.24 -11.35 -7.20
C PRO A 9 -10.76 -12.14 -5.99
N ASP A 10 -11.69 -13.08 -6.16
CA ASP A 10 -12.16 -13.94 -5.07
C ASP A 10 -11.10 -14.93 -4.59
N LEU A 11 -10.40 -15.57 -5.53
CA LEU A 11 -9.30 -16.49 -5.23
C LEU A 11 -8.12 -15.75 -4.61
N VAL A 12 -7.73 -14.60 -5.16
CA VAL A 12 -6.63 -13.78 -4.62
C VAL A 12 -6.97 -13.29 -3.21
N ALA A 13 -8.19 -12.79 -2.99
CA ALA A 13 -8.63 -12.35 -1.67
C ALA A 13 -8.66 -13.51 -0.66
N GLN A 14 -9.13 -14.69 -1.05
CA GLN A 14 -9.11 -15.88 -0.19
C GLN A 14 -7.68 -16.23 0.22
N GLN A 15 -6.74 -16.22 -0.71
CA GLN A 15 -5.34 -16.55 -0.43
C GLN A 15 -4.68 -15.51 0.50
N ILE A 16 -5.00 -14.23 0.33
CA ILE A 16 -4.56 -13.16 1.25
C ILE A 16 -5.10 -13.41 2.66
N VAL A 17 -6.40 -13.71 2.79
CA VAL A 17 -7.04 -13.95 4.10
C VAL A 17 -6.42 -15.17 4.81
N ILE A 18 -6.12 -16.24 4.08
CA ILE A 18 -5.39 -17.39 4.64
C ILE A 18 -4.02 -16.95 5.18
N GLY A 19 -3.24 -16.21 4.39
CA GLY A 19 -1.93 -15.72 4.80
C GLY A 19 -1.99 -14.79 6.02
N LEU A 20 -3.00 -13.92 6.07
CA LEU A 20 -3.26 -13.05 7.22
C LEU A 20 -3.59 -13.86 8.48
N HIS A 21 -4.46 -14.87 8.39
CA HIS A 21 -4.78 -15.74 9.53
C HIS A 21 -3.57 -16.55 10.01
N GLU A 22 -2.77 -17.10 9.09
CA GLU A 22 -1.50 -17.78 9.42
C GLU A 22 -0.58 -16.82 10.19
N HIS A 23 -0.39 -15.61 9.68
CA HIS A 23 0.47 -14.59 10.30
C HIS A 23 -0.06 -14.18 11.69
N TRP A 24 -1.35 -13.88 11.81
CA TRP A 24 -1.97 -13.48 13.06
C TRP A 24 -2.10 -14.61 14.09
N SER A 25 -1.98 -15.88 13.67
CA SER A 25 -1.88 -17.00 14.62
C SER A 25 -0.58 -16.96 15.43
N VAL A 26 0.49 -16.39 14.86
CA VAL A 26 1.79 -16.22 15.50
C VAL A 26 1.88 -14.83 16.16
N GLN A 27 1.34 -13.81 15.50
CA GLN A 27 1.35 -12.41 15.95
C GLN A 27 -0.07 -11.83 15.96
N PRO A 28 -0.87 -12.15 16.99
CA PRO A 28 -2.28 -11.76 17.01
C PRO A 28 -2.42 -10.23 17.14
N PRO A 29 -3.38 -9.62 16.42
CA PRO A 29 -3.67 -8.20 16.55
C PRO A 29 -4.19 -7.91 17.96
N LYS A 30 -3.66 -6.84 18.56
CA LYS A 30 -4.02 -6.41 19.93
C LYS A 30 -5.19 -5.42 19.95
N THR A 31 -5.60 -4.94 18.78
CA THR A 31 -6.66 -3.95 18.58
C THR A 31 -7.57 -4.40 17.45
N PRO A 32 -8.80 -3.86 17.35
CA PRO A 32 -9.69 -4.14 16.23
C PRO A 32 -9.03 -3.85 14.88
N ILE A 33 -9.21 -4.75 13.92
CA ILE A 33 -8.58 -4.66 12.61
C ILE A 33 -9.40 -3.74 11.70
N THR A 34 -8.72 -2.87 10.95
CA THR A 34 -9.32 -2.06 9.87
C THR A 34 -8.47 -2.23 8.62
N LEU A 35 -9.10 -2.46 7.47
CA LEU A 35 -8.39 -2.53 6.20
C LEU A 35 -8.15 -1.12 5.66
N VAL A 36 -6.90 -0.71 5.54
CA VAL A 36 -6.53 0.59 4.97
C VAL A 36 -6.25 0.42 3.46
N THR A 37 -6.88 1.27 2.64
CA THR A 37 -6.72 1.31 1.18
C THR A 37 -6.30 2.70 0.71
N GLN A 38 -5.72 2.79 -0.49
CA GLN A 38 -5.01 4.00 -0.95
C GLN A 38 -5.63 4.66 -2.17
N GLY A 39 -6.95 4.59 -2.32
CA GLY A 39 -7.70 5.35 -3.33
C GLY A 39 -7.71 4.78 -4.74
N ASP A 40 -7.42 3.48 -4.90
CA ASP A 40 -7.62 2.79 -6.17
C ASP A 40 -9.07 2.95 -6.67
N PRO A 41 -9.27 3.24 -7.96
CA PRO A 41 -10.61 3.37 -8.52
C PRO A 41 -11.40 2.07 -8.44
N TYR A 42 -12.73 2.21 -8.39
CA TYR A 42 -13.62 1.07 -8.52
C TYR A 42 -13.32 0.31 -9.83
N ASP A 43 -13.14 -1.00 -9.71
CA ASP A 43 -12.97 -1.92 -10.82
C ASP A 43 -13.52 -3.31 -10.42
N GLU A 44 -13.94 -4.10 -11.39
CA GLU A 44 -14.44 -5.47 -11.18
C GLU A 44 -13.29 -6.45 -10.94
N LYS A 45 -12.08 -6.10 -11.38
CA LYS A 45 -10.83 -6.83 -11.18
C LYS A 45 -9.77 -5.94 -10.52
N GLY A 46 -8.58 -6.46 -10.27
CA GLY A 46 -7.52 -5.65 -9.65
C GLY A 46 -7.68 -5.44 -8.16
N ILE A 47 -6.85 -4.56 -7.63
CA ILE A 47 -6.67 -4.34 -6.19
C ILE A 47 -7.94 -3.82 -5.50
N SER A 48 -8.74 -2.98 -6.17
CA SER A 48 -10.02 -2.50 -5.61
C SER A 48 -11.02 -3.65 -5.48
N ALA A 49 -11.12 -4.54 -6.47
CA ALA A 49 -11.95 -5.75 -6.38
C ALA A 49 -11.47 -6.72 -5.28
N ILE A 50 -10.15 -6.92 -5.17
CA ILE A 50 -9.53 -7.80 -4.17
C ILE A 50 -9.78 -7.27 -2.75
N THR A 51 -9.50 -6.00 -2.50
CA THR A 51 -9.61 -5.40 -1.16
C THR A 51 -11.06 -5.35 -0.65
N ARG A 52 -12.06 -5.18 -1.53
CA ARG A 52 -13.47 -5.36 -1.16
C ARG A 52 -13.75 -6.74 -0.59
N ARG A 53 -13.28 -7.78 -1.28
CA ARG A 53 -13.47 -9.18 -0.87
C ARG A 53 -12.67 -9.55 0.36
N VAL A 54 -11.46 -9.01 0.53
CA VAL A 54 -10.69 -9.18 1.78
C VAL A 54 -11.49 -8.59 2.95
N ALA A 55 -12.04 -7.38 2.80
CA ALA A 55 -12.86 -6.76 3.84
C ALA A 55 -14.14 -7.57 4.14
N ASP A 56 -14.81 -8.09 3.11
CA ASP A 56 -16.02 -8.92 3.29
C ASP A 56 -15.71 -10.26 3.96
N LYS A 57 -14.62 -10.95 3.56
CA LYS A 57 -14.23 -12.24 4.14
C LYS A 57 -13.76 -12.14 5.59
N LEU A 58 -13.15 -11.02 5.98
CA LEU A 58 -12.73 -10.76 7.36
C LEU A 58 -13.82 -10.09 8.21
N ASP A 59 -14.94 -9.69 7.61
CA ASP A 59 -15.99 -8.86 8.22
C ASP A 59 -15.46 -7.60 8.92
N ILE A 60 -14.58 -6.87 8.22
CA ILE A 60 -13.95 -5.64 8.74
C ILE A 60 -14.32 -4.41 7.93
N LEU A 61 -14.21 -3.25 8.57
CA LEU A 61 -14.40 -1.95 7.95
C LEU A 61 -13.18 -1.56 7.10
N ARG A 62 -13.41 -0.66 6.14
CA ARG A 62 -12.35 -0.03 5.35
C ARG A 62 -12.09 1.41 5.78
N ALA A 63 -10.82 1.77 5.81
CA ALA A 63 -10.35 3.15 5.81
C ALA A 63 -9.72 3.47 4.45
N LEU A 64 -9.88 4.71 4.01
CA LEU A 64 -9.30 5.23 2.78
C LEU A 64 -8.31 6.34 3.12
N VAL A 65 -7.06 6.17 2.73
CA VAL A 65 -6.10 7.27 2.68
C VAL A 65 -6.03 7.78 1.24
N TYR A 66 -6.15 9.09 1.05
CA TYR A 66 -6.15 9.69 -0.27
C TYR A 66 -5.24 10.92 -0.33
N LEU A 67 -4.53 11.06 -1.44
CA LEU A 67 -3.80 12.27 -1.84
C LEU A 67 -4.68 13.51 -1.80
N ASP A 68 -4.11 14.61 -1.31
CA ASP A 68 -4.70 15.94 -1.33
C ASP A 68 -5.01 16.40 -2.77
N PRO A 69 -6.07 17.21 -3.01
CA PRO A 69 -6.46 17.65 -4.35
C PRO A 69 -5.37 18.40 -5.12
N GLU A 70 -4.47 19.08 -4.41
CA GLU A 70 -3.32 19.78 -4.98
C GLU A 70 -2.28 18.82 -5.57
N ILE A 71 -2.29 17.54 -5.16
CA ILE A 71 -1.43 16.48 -5.69
C ILE A 71 -2.18 15.71 -6.78
N ALA A 72 -3.42 15.29 -6.50
CA ALA A 72 -4.24 14.52 -7.42
C ALA A 72 -5.75 14.71 -7.14
N ASP A 73 -6.34 15.76 -7.72
CA ASP A 73 -7.76 16.10 -7.59
C ASP A 73 -8.74 14.97 -7.95
N TYR A 74 -8.33 14.10 -8.86
CA TYR A 74 -9.09 12.94 -9.32
C TYR A 74 -9.09 11.77 -8.33
N HIS A 75 -8.22 11.78 -7.33
CA HIS A 75 -7.92 10.58 -6.53
C HIS A 75 -9.10 10.17 -5.63
N LEU A 76 -9.60 11.08 -4.78
CA LEU A 76 -10.77 10.80 -3.96
C LEU A 76 -12.06 10.60 -4.78
N PRO A 77 -12.39 11.44 -5.78
CA PRO A 77 -13.60 11.27 -6.58
C PRO A 77 -13.68 9.90 -7.27
N ASN A 78 -12.55 9.33 -7.67
CA ASN A 78 -12.51 8.05 -8.38
C ASN A 78 -12.37 6.84 -7.45
N ALA A 79 -11.97 7.04 -6.20
CA ALA A 79 -11.66 5.96 -5.26
C ALA A 79 -12.86 5.04 -5.01
N ASP A 80 -12.58 3.74 -4.84
CA ASP A 80 -13.59 2.78 -4.38
C ASP A 80 -13.97 3.04 -2.91
N LEU A 81 -15.21 3.50 -2.71
CA LEU A 81 -15.76 3.85 -1.40
C LEU A 81 -16.52 2.70 -0.71
N TYR A 82 -16.54 1.49 -1.29
CA TYR A 82 -17.26 0.36 -0.71
C TYR A 82 -16.80 0.06 0.73
N LYS A 83 -17.73 0.07 1.69
CA LYS A 83 -17.50 -0.11 3.14
C LYS A 83 -16.45 0.83 3.76
N VAL A 84 -16.09 1.92 3.09
CA VAL A 84 -15.20 2.95 3.65
C VAL A 84 -15.96 3.74 4.72
N LYS A 85 -15.51 3.66 5.97
CA LYS A 85 -16.07 4.40 7.11
C LYS A 85 -15.22 5.58 7.54
N ILE A 86 -13.93 5.53 7.23
CA ILE A 86 -12.96 6.55 7.62
C ILE A 86 -12.22 6.99 6.35
N LYS A 87 -12.13 8.30 6.13
CA LYS A 87 -11.37 8.90 5.04
C LYS A 87 -10.31 9.82 5.66
N ILE A 88 -9.07 9.67 5.25
CA ILE A 88 -7.92 10.39 5.80
C ILE A 88 -7.15 11.01 4.65
N GLN A 89 -6.92 12.32 4.72
CA GLN A 89 -6.06 13.02 3.76
C GLN A 89 -4.59 12.65 4.01
N TYR A 90 -3.83 12.52 2.93
CA TYR A 90 -2.40 12.27 2.99
C TYR A 90 -1.66 13.30 3.86
N SER A 91 -1.95 14.59 3.68
CA SER A 91 -1.38 15.68 4.49
C SER A 91 -1.59 15.52 6.00
N HIS A 92 -2.71 14.95 6.45
CA HIS A 92 -2.94 14.69 7.86
C HIS A 92 -1.98 13.61 8.41
N LEU A 93 -1.72 12.56 7.64
CA LEU A 93 -0.76 11.54 8.04
C LEU A 93 0.67 12.10 8.05
N VAL A 94 1.01 12.93 7.06
CA VAL A 94 2.28 13.66 7.04
C VAL A 94 2.46 14.50 8.30
N GLN A 95 1.45 15.28 8.69
CA GLN A 95 1.52 16.11 9.88
C GLN A 95 1.74 15.30 11.15
N ILE A 96 1.09 14.14 11.28
CA ILE A 96 1.29 13.22 12.42
C ILE A 96 2.75 12.77 12.50
N LEU A 97 3.33 12.35 11.37
CA LEU A 97 4.71 11.85 11.32
C LEU A 97 5.74 12.97 11.57
N GLU A 98 5.53 14.14 10.99
CA GLU A 98 6.44 15.29 11.16
C GLU A 98 6.38 15.86 12.59
N THR A 99 5.23 15.76 13.25
CA THR A 99 5.08 16.16 14.66
C THR A 99 5.82 15.20 15.60
N SER A 100 5.88 13.91 15.26
CA SER A 100 6.63 12.93 16.06
C SER A 100 8.14 12.99 15.87
N GLU A 101 8.61 13.27 14.65
CA GLU A 101 10.02 13.38 14.33
C GLU A 101 10.23 14.50 13.32
N VAL A 102 10.90 15.57 13.75
CA VAL A 102 11.24 16.70 12.87
C VAL A 102 12.17 16.21 11.75
N GLY A 103 11.82 16.52 10.50
CA GLY A 103 12.55 16.09 9.32
C GLY A 103 12.16 14.70 8.82
N PHE A 104 11.13 14.07 9.40
CA PHE A 104 10.64 12.75 8.97
C PHE A 104 10.30 12.75 7.48
N LEU A 105 9.50 13.71 7.02
CA LEU A 105 9.07 13.76 5.62
C LEU A 105 10.27 13.96 4.69
N ALA A 106 11.24 14.78 5.09
CA ALA A 106 12.44 15.03 4.30
C ALA A 106 13.28 13.75 4.14
N LYS A 107 13.48 12.99 5.22
CA LYS A 107 14.19 11.70 5.21
C LYS A 107 13.50 10.69 4.31
N LEU A 108 12.18 10.52 4.46
CA LEU A 108 11.41 9.57 3.65
C LEU A 108 11.39 9.96 2.17
N SER A 109 11.15 11.26 1.88
CA SER A 109 11.17 11.80 0.53
C SER A 109 12.51 11.59 -0.16
N ALA A 110 13.63 11.77 0.55
CA ALA A 110 14.96 11.50 0.02
C ALA A 110 15.15 10.01 -0.34
N GLY A 111 14.69 9.09 0.51
CA GLY A 111 14.72 7.64 0.23
C GLY A 111 13.90 7.26 -1.01
N VAL A 112 12.68 7.79 -1.14
CA VAL A 112 11.84 7.56 -2.32
C VAL A 112 12.48 8.14 -3.59
N ARG A 113 13.05 9.35 -3.53
CA ARG A 113 13.76 9.97 -4.67
C ARG A 113 14.98 9.15 -5.10
N ALA A 114 15.80 8.70 -4.16
CA ALA A 114 16.96 7.85 -4.45
C ALA A 114 16.53 6.55 -5.14
N SER A 115 15.49 5.88 -4.62
CA SER A 115 14.93 4.67 -5.25
C SER A 115 14.38 4.94 -6.67
N LEU A 116 13.73 6.08 -6.87
CA LEU A 116 13.22 6.50 -8.18
C LEU A 116 14.36 6.77 -9.18
N GLU A 117 15.43 7.43 -8.74
CA GLU A 117 16.63 7.70 -9.54
C GLU A 117 17.33 6.40 -9.96
N GLU A 118 17.49 5.45 -9.03
CA GLU A 118 18.07 4.14 -9.31
C GLU A 118 17.22 3.36 -10.34
N LYS A 119 15.90 3.29 -10.13
CA LYS A 119 14.98 2.65 -11.08
C LYS A 119 15.06 3.31 -12.46
N ASN A 120 15.16 4.63 -12.52
CA ASN A 120 15.31 5.36 -13.79
C ASN A 120 16.68 5.16 -14.45
N ALA A 121 17.75 4.96 -13.67
CA ALA A 121 19.04 4.54 -14.21
C ALA A 121 18.95 3.15 -14.84
N GLN A 122 18.32 2.19 -14.16
CA GLN A 122 18.08 0.84 -14.69
C GLN A 122 17.17 0.86 -15.94
N ARG A 123 16.14 1.71 -15.98
CA ARG A 123 15.29 1.84 -17.18
C ARG A 123 16.03 2.41 -18.38
N ARG A 124 16.97 3.34 -18.16
CA ARG A 124 17.82 3.89 -19.23
C ARG A 124 18.73 2.82 -19.84
N THR A 125 19.32 1.93 -19.04
CA THR A 125 20.12 0.81 -19.58
C THR A 125 19.28 -0.17 -20.40
N LEU A 126 17.96 -0.21 -20.16
CA LEU A 126 16.98 -0.99 -20.90
C LEU A 126 16.27 -0.19 -22.03
N GLU A 127 16.76 1.00 -22.37
CA GLU A 127 16.18 1.89 -23.39
C GLU A 127 14.69 2.24 -23.14
N LYS A 128 14.25 2.21 -21.88
CA LYS A 128 12.90 2.59 -21.48
C LYS A 128 12.86 4.04 -21.01
N ALA A 129 11.76 4.73 -21.31
CA ALA A 129 11.49 6.06 -20.78
C ALA A 129 11.48 6.06 -19.25
N ALA A 130 11.81 7.20 -18.63
CA ALA A 130 11.74 7.38 -17.18
C ALA A 130 10.34 7.09 -16.63
N LEU A 131 10.27 6.69 -15.36
CA LEU A 131 9.02 6.53 -14.64
C LEU A 131 8.29 7.89 -14.55
N PRO A 132 6.98 7.93 -14.82
CA PRO A 132 6.19 9.14 -14.69
C PRO A 132 6.22 9.74 -13.28
N GLN A 133 5.96 11.05 -13.17
CA GLN A 133 5.97 11.78 -11.90
C GLN A 133 5.08 11.16 -10.82
N TYR A 134 3.91 10.64 -11.20
CA TYR A 134 2.98 10.04 -10.24
C TYR A 134 3.58 8.87 -9.45
N PHE A 135 4.64 8.21 -9.95
CA PHE A 135 5.33 7.17 -9.18
C PHE A 135 5.84 7.70 -7.84
N TYR A 136 6.35 8.92 -7.80
CA TYR A 136 6.77 9.56 -6.55
C TYR A 136 5.58 9.77 -5.62
N ASP A 137 4.48 10.34 -6.12
CA ASP A 137 3.32 10.70 -5.30
C ASP A 137 2.67 9.45 -4.68
N PHE A 138 2.49 8.40 -5.48
CA PHE A 138 1.91 7.14 -4.99
C PHE A 138 2.89 6.31 -4.14
N ALA A 139 4.20 6.39 -4.37
CA ALA A 139 5.19 5.79 -3.47
C ALA A 139 5.19 6.49 -2.10
N MET A 140 5.13 7.82 -2.09
CA MET A 140 5.00 8.59 -0.86
C MET A 140 3.69 8.28 -0.13
N LEU A 141 2.56 8.18 -0.85
CA LEU A 141 1.28 7.76 -0.29
C LEU A 141 1.40 6.38 0.39
N GLN A 142 1.99 5.40 -0.29
CA GLN A 142 2.26 4.06 0.25
C GLN A 142 3.06 4.09 1.55
N GLU A 143 4.24 4.71 1.53
CA GLU A 143 5.12 4.69 2.69
C GLU A 143 4.56 5.48 3.87
N VAL A 144 4.06 6.69 3.65
CA VAL A 144 3.43 7.51 4.70
C VAL A 144 2.25 6.79 5.33
N THR A 145 1.40 6.14 4.52
CA THR A 145 0.24 5.40 5.05
C THR A 145 0.68 4.28 5.98
N LYS A 146 1.61 3.42 5.55
CA LYS A 146 2.10 2.30 6.37
C LYS A 146 2.68 2.79 7.69
N ILE A 147 3.56 3.80 7.63
CA ILE A 147 4.33 4.25 8.79
C ILE A 147 3.43 5.01 9.77
N ALA A 148 2.54 5.88 9.28
CA ALA A 148 1.59 6.58 10.13
C ALA A 148 0.61 5.60 10.79
N CYS A 149 0.07 4.63 10.05
CA CYS A 149 -0.79 3.59 10.63
C CYS A 149 -0.04 2.78 11.68
N LYS A 150 1.22 2.40 11.43
CA LYS A 150 2.05 1.71 12.42
C LYS A 150 2.24 2.54 13.68
N GLN A 151 2.52 3.83 13.55
CA GLN A 151 2.73 4.73 14.69
C GLN A 151 1.45 4.94 15.50
N ILE A 152 0.31 5.16 14.84
CA ILE A 152 -0.99 5.39 15.48
C ILE A 152 -1.48 4.13 16.19
N CYS A 153 -1.40 2.97 15.52
CA CYS A 153 -1.94 1.71 16.01
C CYS A 153 -0.93 0.89 16.82
N GLN A 154 0.32 1.31 16.87
CA GLN A 154 1.47 0.55 17.40
C GLN A 154 1.72 -0.80 16.70
N ALA A 155 1.04 -1.04 15.58
CA ALA A 155 1.13 -2.25 14.78
C ALA A 155 0.62 -1.98 13.36
N VAL A 156 1.17 -2.69 12.38
CA VAL A 156 0.67 -2.71 11.01
C VAL A 156 0.91 -4.09 10.41
N THR A 157 0.00 -4.56 9.56
CA THR A 157 0.19 -5.76 8.74
C THR A 157 0.00 -5.35 7.27
N VAL A 158 1.00 -5.60 6.44
CA VAL A 158 1.05 -5.24 5.01
C VAL A 158 0.96 -6.51 4.20
N ALA A 159 -0.21 -6.78 3.63
CA ALA A 159 -0.41 -7.94 2.77
C ALA A 159 -0.01 -7.62 1.32
N HIS A 160 0.91 -8.40 0.76
CA HIS A 160 1.16 -8.38 -0.67
C HIS A 160 0.07 -9.16 -1.42
N THR A 161 -0.22 -8.72 -2.64
CA THR A 161 -1.19 -9.39 -3.52
C THR A 161 -0.53 -10.25 -4.59
N SER A 162 0.81 -10.21 -4.72
CA SER A 162 1.57 -10.97 -5.72
C SER A 162 2.84 -11.56 -5.09
N CYS A 163 3.25 -12.75 -5.56
CA CYS A 163 4.55 -13.36 -5.22
C CYS A 163 5.71 -12.57 -5.85
N GLU A 164 5.46 -11.98 -7.01
CA GLU A 164 6.45 -11.21 -7.76
C GLU A 164 6.02 -9.75 -7.80
N ILE A 165 6.88 -8.88 -7.28
CA ILE A 165 6.70 -7.43 -7.35
C ILE A 165 7.61 -6.92 -8.47
N SER A 166 6.99 -6.39 -9.52
CA SER A 166 7.74 -5.80 -10.63
C SER A 166 8.64 -4.66 -10.11
N PRO A 167 9.94 -4.63 -10.48
CA PRO A 167 10.88 -3.60 -10.00
C PRO A 167 10.51 -2.18 -10.45
N PHE A 168 9.66 -2.06 -11.48
CA PHE A 168 9.16 -0.79 -12.02
C PHE A 168 7.68 -0.56 -11.70
N SER A 169 7.19 -1.11 -10.59
CA SER A 169 5.87 -0.84 -10.02
C SER A 169 5.95 0.14 -8.86
N VAL A 170 4.87 0.86 -8.56
CA VAL A 170 4.77 1.67 -7.33
C VAL A 170 4.95 0.79 -6.09
N THR A 171 4.38 -0.42 -6.09
CA THR A 171 4.51 -1.36 -4.97
C THR A 171 5.97 -1.58 -4.59
N SER A 172 6.89 -1.69 -5.56
CA SER A 172 8.33 -1.93 -5.32
C SER A 172 9.05 -0.88 -4.48
N PHE A 173 8.43 0.29 -4.23
CA PHE A 173 8.95 1.28 -3.29
C PHE A 173 8.75 0.88 -1.81
N TYR A 174 8.06 -0.23 -1.54
CA TYR A 174 7.85 -0.73 -0.17
C TYR A 174 9.15 -0.97 0.60
N ASN A 175 10.25 -1.21 -0.12
CA ASN A 175 11.58 -1.39 0.45
C ASN A 175 12.13 -0.12 1.11
N VAL A 176 11.69 1.08 0.71
CA VAL A 176 12.19 2.33 1.29
C VAL A 176 11.92 2.39 2.79
N GLY A 177 10.71 2.05 3.23
CA GLY A 177 10.38 1.97 4.66
C GLY A 177 11.19 0.91 5.41
N LEU A 178 11.51 -0.21 4.77
CA LEU A 178 12.34 -1.27 5.36
C LEU A 178 13.80 -0.82 5.51
N GLU A 179 14.40 -0.27 4.45
CA GLU A 179 15.78 0.20 4.42
C GLU A 179 16.02 1.35 5.42
N LEU A 180 15.02 2.20 5.63
CA LEU A 180 15.07 3.27 6.63
C LEU A 180 14.74 2.80 8.06
N GLY A 181 14.37 1.52 8.25
CA GLY A 181 13.97 0.95 9.53
C GLY A 181 12.63 1.44 10.08
N LEU A 182 11.79 2.04 9.23
CA LEU A 182 10.48 2.62 9.59
C LEU A 182 9.37 1.55 9.57
N THR A 183 9.55 0.51 8.77
CA THR A 183 8.77 -0.74 8.79
C THR A 183 9.72 -1.92 8.97
N GLN A 184 9.19 -3.07 9.37
CA GLN A 184 9.94 -4.29 9.59
C GLN A 184 9.45 -5.42 8.68
N VAL A 185 10.28 -6.44 8.45
CA VAL A 185 9.92 -7.58 7.58
C VAL A 185 8.74 -8.35 8.18
N GLU A 186 8.66 -8.39 9.51
CA GLU A 186 7.57 -9.00 10.27
C GLU A 186 6.24 -8.28 10.05
N ASP A 187 6.24 -7.00 9.64
CA ASP A 187 5.01 -6.31 9.28
C ASP A 187 4.44 -6.83 7.95
N ILE A 188 5.21 -7.57 7.14
CA ILE A 188 4.84 -7.95 5.77
C ILE A 188 4.36 -9.40 5.70
N VAL A 189 3.18 -9.60 5.11
CA VAL A 189 2.64 -10.91 4.77
C VAL A 189 2.83 -11.13 3.27
N PRO A 190 3.76 -12.01 2.86
CA PRO A 190 3.97 -12.29 1.44
C PRO A 190 2.77 -13.04 0.86
N TYR A 191 2.45 -12.75 -0.41
CA TYR A 191 1.48 -13.56 -1.14
C TYR A 191 2.10 -14.92 -1.44
N LYS A 192 1.41 -16.01 -1.11
CA LYS A 192 1.80 -17.38 -1.45
C LYS A 192 0.87 -17.88 -2.54
N ALA A 193 1.34 -18.05 -3.76
CA ALA A 193 0.57 -18.73 -4.79
C ALA A 193 0.44 -20.20 -4.39
N ARG A 194 -0.80 -20.71 -4.29
CA ARG A 194 -1.03 -22.15 -4.23
C ARG A 194 -0.98 -22.71 -5.65
N ALA A 195 -0.44 -23.91 -5.80
CA ALA A 195 -0.30 -24.60 -7.09
C ALA A 195 -1.61 -25.31 -7.50
N ASP A 196 -2.63 -25.23 -6.65
CA ASP A 196 -3.74 -26.17 -6.57
C ASP A 196 -5.11 -25.44 -6.43
N LEU A 197 -5.24 -24.28 -7.06
CA LEU A 197 -6.52 -23.62 -7.39
C LEU A 197 -6.66 -23.49 -8.91
#